data_AF-A0A3A9SAC1-F1
#
_entry.id   AF-A0A3A9SAC1-F1
#
_cell.length_a   1.000
_cell.length_b   1.000
_cell.length_c   1.000
_cell.angle_alpha   90.00
_cell.angle_beta   90.00
_cell.angle_gamma   90.00
#
_symmetry.space_group_name_H-M   'P 1'
#
loop_
_entity.id
_entity.type
_entity.pdbx_description
1 polymer ?
#
loop_
_entity_poly.entity_id
_entity_poly.type
_entity_poly.pdbx_seq_one_letter_code
_entity_poly.pdbx_strand_id
1 'polypeptide(L)'
;MKKRGTKLFTILLTAGMLAFTAASGISANMITSTKTTVYQMEKNDSAFVDGGGMTGKIFPDRKWLSDVESKMSKGNGYVRVKLNGYSKPVLLEASKKYIEHVGDSKGNSRNASRHVWVYTESSNRNAKCIGTLISDDYIGVKNGMIYARSGGTIETYLVSADGERLVQKDYADINTKLGFTNSSNKGTGYKSVNGYSAEKLYYKLLDEFWGSTIHFKIR
;
A
#
# COMPACT_ATOMS: atom_id res chain seq x y z
N MET A 1 -8.38 -21.50 10.34
CA MET A 1 -8.18 -20.73 9.10
C MET A 1 -9.47 -19.95 8.81
N LYS A 2 -9.50 -18.64 9.07
CA LYS A 2 -10.68 -17.82 8.75
C LYS A 2 -10.63 -17.54 7.25
N LYS A 3 -11.62 -18.04 6.50
CA LYS A 3 -11.83 -17.75 5.08
C LYS A 3 -12.02 -16.23 4.93
N ARG A 4 -10.94 -15.49 4.67
CA ARG A 4 -11.02 -14.08 4.27
C ARG A 4 -11.41 -14.10 2.81
N GLY A 5 -12.73 -14.00 2.58
CA GLY A 5 -13.31 -13.96 1.26
C GLY A 5 -12.60 -12.89 0.45
N THR A 6 -12.06 -13.31 -0.69
CA THR A 6 -11.67 -12.47 -1.80
C THR A 6 -12.84 -11.51 -2.05
N LYS A 7 -12.76 -10.27 -1.58
CA LYS A 7 -13.57 -9.20 -2.13
C LYS A 7 -12.99 -8.87 -3.51
N LEU A 8 -13.19 -9.83 -4.42
CA LEU A 8 -13.11 -9.62 -5.86
C LEU A 8 -14.15 -8.55 -6.15
N PHE A 9 -13.70 -7.30 -6.26
CA PHE A 9 -14.58 -6.25 -6.74
C PHE A 9 -14.84 -6.52 -8.23
N THR A 10 -16.01 -7.08 -8.47
CA THR A 10 -16.73 -7.05 -9.73
C THR A 10 -16.97 -5.59 -10.12
N ILE A 11 -15.95 -4.91 -10.65
CA ILE A 11 -16.21 -3.81 -11.57
C ILE A 11 -16.43 -4.48 -12.92
N LEU A 12 -17.69 -4.86 -13.10
CA LEU A 12 -18.26 -5.19 -14.39
C LEU A 12 -17.78 -4.17 -15.40
N LEU A 13 -17.37 -4.69 -16.55
CA LEU A 13 -17.39 -4.03 -17.83
C LEU A 13 -18.72 -3.29 -18.02
N THR A 14 -18.85 -2.06 -17.48
CA THR A 14 -19.88 -1.14 -17.96
C THR A 14 -19.33 -0.52 -19.23
N ALA A 15 -19.51 -1.27 -20.32
CA ALA A 15 -19.51 -0.71 -21.65
C ALA A 15 -20.56 0.41 -21.73
N GLY A 16 -20.22 1.52 -22.40
CA GLY A 16 -21.19 2.45 -22.94
C GLY A 16 -21.45 3.74 -22.15
N MET A 17 -21.32 4.85 -22.88
CA MET A 17 -21.95 6.16 -22.65
C MET A 17 -21.53 6.98 -21.43
N LEU A 18 -20.67 7.98 -21.68
CA LEU A 18 -21.03 9.38 -21.44
C LEU A 18 -20.45 10.23 -22.57
N ALA A 19 -21.32 10.55 -23.53
CA ALA A 19 -21.09 11.61 -24.50
C ALA A 19 -21.10 12.95 -23.75
N PHE A 20 -19.97 13.65 -23.73
CA PHE A 20 -19.99 15.09 -23.45
C PHE A 20 -20.05 15.79 -24.80
N THR A 21 -21.27 16.05 -25.25
CA THR A 21 -21.59 16.98 -26.32
C THR A 21 -21.33 18.39 -25.78
N ALA A 22 -20.21 19.00 -26.17
CA ALA A 22 -20.09 20.45 -26.20
C ALA A 22 -20.06 20.84 -27.69
N ALA A 23 -21.22 21.21 -28.20
CA ALA A 23 -21.36 21.80 -29.51
C ALA A 23 -20.80 23.22 -29.46
N SER A 24 -19.69 23.48 -30.16
CA SER A 24 -19.37 24.78 -30.77
C SER A 24 -18.30 24.59 -31.85
N GLY A 25 -18.72 24.66 -33.12
CA GLY A 25 -17.94 25.29 -34.20
C GLY A 25 -16.66 24.63 -34.74
N ILE A 26 -16.80 23.93 -35.88
CA ILE A 26 -15.95 24.02 -37.09
C ILE A 26 -14.43 23.73 -36.94
N SER A 27 -14.01 22.55 -37.42
CA SER A 27 -13.16 22.34 -38.62
C SER A 27 -12.41 21.01 -38.54
N ALA A 28 -12.49 20.25 -39.62
CA ALA A 28 -11.86 18.97 -39.80
C ALA A 28 -10.33 19.11 -39.87
N ASN A 29 -9.63 18.42 -38.97
CA ASN A 29 -8.36 17.77 -39.26
C ASN A 29 -8.23 16.57 -38.31
N MET A 30 -8.12 15.37 -38.90
CA MET A 30 -7.96 14.10 -38.19
C MET A 30 -6.72 14.15 -37.30
N ILE A 31 -6.91 14.46 -36.02
CA ILE A 31 -6.01 14.02 -34.96
C ILE A 31 -6.78 12.92 -34.26
N THR A 32 -6.28 11.69 -34.39
CA THR A 32 -6.73 10.50 -33.67
C THR A 32 -6.47 10.73 -32.18
N SER A 33 -7.33 11.54 -31.57
CA SER A 33 -7.31 11.84 -30.15
C SER A 33 -7.69 10.55 -29.44
N THR A 34 -6.69 9.86 -28.92
CA THR A 34 -6.88 8.73 -28.03
C THR A 34 -7.63 9.26 -26.82
N LYS A 35 -8.97 9.09 -26.81
CA LYS A 35 -9.84 9.46 -25.70
C LYS A 35 -9.39 8.65 -24.50
N THR A 36 -8.56 9.29 -23.67
CA THR A 36 -8.16 8.75 -22.38
C THR A 36 -9.36 8.95 -21.47
N THR A 37 -10.25 7.97 -21.41
CA THR A 37 -11.33 7.96 -20.43
C THR A 37 -10.68 7.82 -19.06
N VAL A 38 -10.67 8.93 -18.31
CA VAL A 38 -10.29 8.93 -16.89
C VAL A 38 -11.42 8.23 -16.16
N TYR A 39 -11.32 6.90 -16.05
CA TYR A 39 -12.17 6.15 -15.14
C TYR A 39 -11.76 6.53 -13.73
N GLN A 40 -12.58 7.33 -13.05
CA GLN A 40 -12.47 7.47 -11.61
C GLN A 40 -12.93 6.15 -10.99
N MET A 41 -11.96 5.29 -10.66
CA MET A 41 -12.25 4.13 -9.83
C MET A 41 -12.67 4.66 -8.45
N GLU A 42 -13.88 4.30 -8.01
CA GLU A 42 -14.26 4.46 -6.61
C GLU A 42 -13.20 3.77 -5.73
N LYS A 43 -12.92 4.40 -4.58
CA LYS A 43 -11.90 4.01 -3.61
C LYS A 43 -11.88 2.49 -3.43
N ASN A 44 -10.87 1.82 -3.97
CA ASN A 44 -10.69 0.39 -3.79
C ASN A 44 -10.39 0.16 -2.29
N ASP A 45 -11.26 -0.58 -1.60
CA ASP A 45 -10.97 -1.05 -0.25
C ASP A 45 -9.82 -2.04 -0.38
N SER A 46 -8.59 -1.57 -0.10
CA SER A 46 -7.35 -2.33 -0.20
C SER A 46 -7.47 -3.71 0.48
N ALA A 47 -6.94 -4.75 -0.17
CA ALA A 47 -7.05 -6.12 0.36
C ALA A 47 -6.17 -6.34 1.60
N PHE A 48 -5.14 -5.52 1.81
CA PHE A 48 -4.20 -5.68 2.92
C PHE A 48 -4.31 -4.63 4.02
N VAL A 49 -5.01 -3.51 3.78
CA VAL A 49 -5.29 -2.54 4.85
C VAL A 49 -6.42 -3.08 5.72
N ASP A 50 -6.07 -3.57 6.91
CA ASP A 50 -7.07 -3.92 7.91
C ASP A 50 -7.59 -2.63 8.56
N GLY A 51 -8.89 -2.38 8.40
CA GLY A 51 -9.62 -1.35 9.14
C GLY A 51 -9.76 -1.65 10.64
N GLY A 52 -9.13 -2.72 11.13
CA GLY A 52 -9.10 -3.13 12.54
C GLY A 52 -8.75 -2.00 13.52
N GLY A 53 -9.12 -2.21 14.79
CA GLY A 53 -9.34 -1.17 15.80
C GLY A 53 -8.17 -0.28 16.25
N MET A 54 -7.01 -0.33 15.59
CA MET A 54 -5.90 0.61 15.82
C MET A 54 -5.72 1.64 14.69
N THR A 55 -6.27 1.40 13.49
CA THR A 55 -6.19 2.36 12.38
C THR A 55 -6.92 3.66 12.76
N GLY A 56 -6.24 4.79 12.63
CA GLY A 56 -6.75 6.10 13.03
C GLY A 56 -6.57 6.42 14.52
N LYS A 57 -6.13 5.48 15.35
CA LYS A 57 -5.94 5.68 16.78
C LYS A 57 -4.77 6.62 17.05
N ILE A 58 -5.06 7.69 17.79
CA ILE A 58 -4.08 8.60 18.37
C ILE A 58 -3.77 8.10 19.78
N PHE A 59 -2.48 8.06 20.12
CA PHE A 59 -2.02 7.66 21.45
C PHE A 59 -1.61 8.90 22.23
N PRO A 60 -2.48 9.48 23.08
CA PRO A 60 -2.20 10.75 23.75
C PRO A 60 -1.01 10.66 24.73
N ASP A 61 -0.68 9.46 25.18
CA ASP A 61 0.48 9.18 26.01
C ASP A 61 1.77 8.93 25.21
N ARG A 62 1.71 8.91 23.88
CA ARG A 62 2.85 8.68 22.98
C ARG A 62 3.00 9.90 22.07
N LYS A 63 3.77 10.89 22.52
CA LYS A 63 3.96 12.14 21.80
C LYS A 63 4.82 11.94 20.55
N TRP A 64 5.81 11.06 20.65
CA TRP A 64 6.78 10.82 19.60
C TRP A 64 6.79 9.36 19.16
N LEU A 65 7.35 9.07 17.98
CA LEU A 65 7.59 7.68 17.56
C LEU A 65 8.52 6.94 18.55
N SER A 66 9.44 7.65 19.21
CA SER A 66 10.29 7.08 20.27
C SER A 66 9.49 6.65 21.49
N ASP A 67 8.34 7.25 21.76
CA ASP A 67 7.47 6.84 22.86
C ASP A 67 6.74 5.54 22.49
N VAL A 68 6.38 5.36 21.23
CA VAL A 68 5.87 4.07 20.73
C VAL A 68 6.93 2.98 20.92
N GLU A 69 8.16 3.24 20.48
CA GLU A 69 9.28 2.30 20.62
C GLU A 69 9.56 1.94 22.09
N SER A 70 9.64 2.93 22.96
CA SER A 70 9.96 2.76 24.39
C SER A 70 8.80 2.29 25.27
N LYS A 71 7.57 2.22 24.74
CA LYS A 71 6.39 1.61 25.41
C LYS A 71 5.91 0.30 24.79
N MET A 72 6.45 -0.09 23.64
CA MET A 72 6.28 -1.41 23.03
C MET A 72 6.56 -2.59 23.97
N SER A 73 5.86 -3.72 23.83
CA SER A 73 6.16 -4.90 24.65
C SER A 73 7.48 -5.58 24.22
N LYS A 74 8.22 -6.16 25.18
CA LYS A 74 9.42 -6.96 24.88
C LYS A 74 9.12 -8.07 23.86
N GLY A 75 10.01 -8.23 22.90
CA GLY A 75 9.90 -9.19 21.79
C GLY A 75 9.16 -8.65 20.56
N ASN A 76 8.47 -7.50 20.66
CA ASN A 76 7.99 -6.83 19.47
C ASN A 76 9.18 -6.23 18.69
N GLY A 77 8.96 -6.04 17.40
CA GLY A 77 9.96 -5.56 16.46
C GLY A 77 9.56 -4.21 15.88
N TYR A 78 10.55 -3.39 15.57
CA TYR A 78 10.31 -2.10 14.96
C TYR A 78 11.39 -1.70 13.95
N VAL A 79 11.03 -0.82 13.02
CA VAL A 79 11.98 -0.14 12.13
C VAL A 79 11.48 1.27 11.82
N ARG A 80 12.39 2.23 11.70
CA ARG A 80 12.09 3.55 11.14
C ARG A 80 12.47 3.57 9.67
N VAL A 81 11.57 4.04 8.83
CA VAL A 81 11.78 4.16 7.38
C VAL A 81 11.33 5.54 6.90
N LYS A 82 11.90 5.99 5.78
CA LYS A 82 11.37 7.13 5.03
C LYS A 82 10.47 6.61 3.92
N LEU A 83 9.21 7.00 3.93
CA LEU A 83 8.24 6.61 2.91
C LEU A 83 7.92 7.80 2.01
N ASN A 84 7.69 7.51 0.74
CA ASN A 84 7.29 8.50 -0.24
C ASN A 84 5.96 9.13 0.15
N GLY A 85 5.76 10.36 -0.30
CA GLY A 85 4.57 11.13 -0.02
C GLY A 85 4.56 11.82 1.34
N TYR A 86 5.45 11.48 2.27
CA TYR A 86 5.55 12.08 3.61
C TYR A 86 6.99 12.46 3.96
N SER A 87 7.18 13.63 4.59
CA SER A 87 8.52 14.20 4.77
C SER A 87 9.27 13.69 6.00
N LYS A 88 8.54 13.18 7.01
CA LYS A 88 9.11 12.72 8.28
C LYS A 88 9.31 11.20 8.32
N PRO A 89 10.11 10.67 9.25
CA PRO A 89 10.21 9.24 9.47
C PRO A 89 8.86 8.60 9.81
N VAL A 90 8.71 7.34 9.42
CA VAL A 90 7.56 6.49 9.71
C VAL A 90 8.07 5.30 10.52
N LEU A 91 7.36 4.94 11.58
CA LEU A 91 7.67 3.77 12.39
C LEU A 91 6.79 2.61 11.94
N LEU A 92 7.42 1.49 11.61
CA LEU A 92 6.75 0.23 11.37
C LEU A 92 6.93 -0.65 12.60
N GLU A 93 5.83 -1.10 13.19
CA GLU A 93 5.82 -2.02 14.34
C GLU A 93 5.30 -3.40 13.91
N ALA A 94 5.96 -4.45 14.38
CA ALA A 94 5.50 -5.83 14.30
C ALA A 94 5.36 -6.42 15.71
N SER A 95 4.25 -7.10 15.97
CA SER A 95 4.04 -7.77 17.26
C SER A 95 4.84 -9.06 17.30
N LYS A 96 5.38 -9.42 18.47
CA LYS A 96 6.16 -10.66 18.67
C LYS A 96 5.51 -11.93 18.11
N LYS A 97 4.17 -12.00 18.11
CA LYS A 97 3.41 -13.15 17.59
C LYS A 97 3.41 -13.27 16.06
N TYR A 98 3.85 -12.24 15.35
CA TYR A 98 3.89 -12.17 13.89
C TYR A 98 5.32 -12.00 13.37
N ILE A 99 6.31 -12.01 14.26
CA ILE A 99 7.71 -11.96 13.89
C ILE A 99 8.22 -13.37 13.68
N GLU A 100 8.88 -13.57 12.54
CA GLU A 100 9.51 -14.82 12.18
C GLU A 100 10.99 -14.58 11.88
N HIS A 101 11.81 -15.55 12.29
CA HIS A 101 13.22 -15.59 11.95
C HIS A 101 13.38 -16.22 10.57
N VAL A 102 13.72 -15.41 9.59
CA VAL A 102 13.89 -15.84 8.20
C VAL A 102 15.37 -15.89 7.88
N GLY A 103 15.87 -17.05 7.48
CA GLY A 103 17.23 -17.19 6.96
C GLY A 103 17.33 -16.72 5.50
N ASP A 104 18.44 -16.10 5.13
CA ASP A 104 18.85 -16.00 3.73
C ASP A 104 19.73 -17.19 3.31
N SER A 105 20.01 -17.31 2.01
CA SER A 105 20.86 -18.38 1.46
C SER A 105 22.33 -18.29 1.91
N LYS A 106 22.72 -17.19 2.57
CA LYS A 106 24.05 -16.96 3.13
C LYS A 106 24.11 -17.28 4.63
N GLY A 107 23.01 -17.79 5.21
CA GLY A 107 22.92 -18.13 6.63
C GLY A 107 22.63 -16.93 7.55
N ASN A 108 22.36 -15.74 7.03
CA ASN A 108 21.96 -14.60 7.85
C ASN A 108 20.49 -14.74 8.25
N SER A 109 20.20 -14.63 9.54
CA SER A 109 18.83 -14.57 10.04
C SER A 109 18.35 -13.12 10.17
N ARG A 110 17.13 -12.86 9.71
CA ARG A 110 16.46 -11.56 9.86
C ARG A 110 15.07 -11.73 10.46
N ASN A 111 14.63 -10.74 11.23
CA ASN A 111 13.27 -10.70 11.75
C ASN A 111 12.37 -10.08 10.69
N ALA A 112 11.39 -10.83 10.20
CA ALA A 112 10.41 -10.37 9.23
C ALA A 112 9.00 -10.52 9.81
N SER A 113 8.03 -9.77 9.27
CA SER A 113 6.64 -9.85 9.70
C SER A 113 5.68 -9.79 8.53
N ARG A 114 4.59 -10.54 8.66
CA ARG A 114 3.42 -10.52 7.79
C ARG A 114 2.33 -9.55 8.26
N HIS A 115 2.53 -8.93 9.43
CA HIS A 115 1.58 -8.01 10.06
C HIS A 115 2.32 -6.80 10.63
N VAL A 116 2.04 -5.62 10.10
CA VAL A 116 2.74 -4.38 10.47
C VAL A 116 1.73 -3.26 10.77
N TRP A 117 1.93 -2.57 11.89
CA TRP A 117 1.29 -1.28 12.16
C TRP A 117 2.19 -0.15 11.67
N VAL A 118 1.57 0.84 11.03
CA VAL A 118 2.28 1.98 10.47
C VAL A 118 1.96 3.22 11.29
N TYR A 119 2.99 3.84 11.87
CA TYR A 119 2.86 5.02 12.71
C TYR A 119 3.56 6.24 12.11
N THR A 120 2.88 7.38 12.18
CA THR A 120 3.42 8.70 11.84
C THR A 120 3.36 9.63 13.06
N GLU A 121 4.07 10.75 12.98
CA GLU A 121 3.93 11.85 13.92
C GLU A 121 2.98 12.91 13.35
N SER A 122 1.82 13.06 13.99
CA SER A 122 0.91 14.16 13.68
C SER A 122 1.54 15.52 13.96
N SER A 123 0.99 16.58 13.36
CA SER A 123 1.42 17.98 13.57
C SER A 123 1.44 18.38 15.05
N ASN A 124 0.55 17.80 15.86
CA ASN A 124 0.42 18.09 17.28
C ASN A 124 1.36 17.26 18.18
N ARG A 125 2.42 16.65 17.62
CA ARG A 125 3.37 15.82 18.36
C ARG A 125 2.67 14.69 19.11
N ASN A 126 1.83 13.94 18.39
CA ASN A 126 1.30 12.65 18.85
C ASN A 126 1.57 11.59 17.78
N ALA A 127 2.04 10.43 18.21
CA ALA A 127 2.14 9.26 17.37
C ALA A 127 0.74 8.75 17.03
N LYS A 128 0.49 8.56 15.73
CA LYS A 128 -0.77 8.09 15.18
C LYS A 128 -0.54 6.82 14.39
N CYS A 129 -1.35 5.79 14.65
CA CYS A 129 -1.37 4.62 13.78
C CYS A 129 -2.24 4.93 12.56
N ILE A 130 -1.63 4.99 11.38
CA ILE A 130 -2.29 5.42 10.13
C ILE A 130 -2.75 4.26 9.24
N GLY A 131 -2.41 3.05 9.63
CA GLY A 131 -2.83 1.85 8.95
C GLY A 131 -2.22 0.60 9.55
N THR A 132 -2.88 -0.53 9.28
CA THR A 132 -2.40 -1.86 9.62
C THR A 132 -2.35 -2.67 8.32
N LEU A 133 -1.22 -3.29 8.03
CA LEU A 133 -1.03 -4.13 6.85
C LEU A 133 -0.91 -5.58 7.28
N ILE A 134 -1.67 -6.47 6.62
CA ILE A 134 -1.62 -7.92 6.83
C ILE A 134 -1.51 -8.62 5.47
N SER A 135 -0.49 -9.45 5.29
CA SER A 135 -0.19 -10.15 4.04
C SER A 135 0.15 -11.62 4.27
N ASP A 136 0.14 -12.45 3.22
CA ASP A 136 0.58 -13.85 3.33
C ASP A 136 2.11 -13.97 3.24
N ASP A 137 2.76 -13.05 2.54
CA ASP A 137 4.22 -12.94 2.51
C ASP A 137 4.72 -11.82 3.44
N TYR A 138 6.02 -11.80 3.70
CA TYR A 138 6.64 -10.78 4.56
C TYR A 138 6.53 -9.39 3.94
N ILE A 139 6.11 -8.42 4.75
CA ILE A 139 5.99 -7.02 4.33
C ILE A 139 7.38 -6.45 4.04
N GLY A 140 7.48 -5.72 2.94
CA GLY A 140 8.73 -5.14 2.46
C GLY A 140 8.68 -3.61 2.37
N VAL A 141 9.84 -2.96 2.41
CA VAL A 141 10.03 -1.56 2.05
C VAL A 141 11.17 -1.44 1.04
N LYS A 142 10.90 -0.82 -0.10
CA LYS A 142 11.90 -0.50 -1.12
C LYS A 142 11.53 0.82 -1.80
N ASN A 143 12.53 1.64 -2.11
CA ASN A 143 12.34 2.93 -2.78
C ASN A 143 11.27 3.84 -2.14
N GLY A 144 11.16 3.80 -0.81
CA GLY A 144 10.18 4.58 -0.06
C GLY A 144 8.74 4.09 -0.18
N MET A 145 8.49 2.87 -0.64
CA MET A 145 7.15 2.27 -0.71
C MET A 145 7.10 1.01 0.15
N ILE A 146 5.96 0.78 0.79
CA ILE A 146 5.67 -0.49 1.45
C ILE A 146 5.11 -1.45 0.41
N TYR A 147 5.55 -2.71 0.42
CA TYR A 147 5.02 -3.77 -0.44
C TYR A 147 4.33 -4.82 0.42
N ALA A 148 3.15 -5.26 -0.03
CA ALA A 148 2.39 -6.36 0.55
C ALA A 148 1.97 -7.34 -0.55
N ARG A 149 2.11 -8.64 -0.28
CA ARG A 149 1.78 -9.70 -1.24
C ARG A 149 0.95 -10.81 -0.58
N SER A 150 -0.06 -11.28 -1.30
CA SER A 150 -0.83 -12.47 -0.97
C SER A 150 -1.14 -13.22 -2.25
N GLY A 151 -0.61 -14.44 -2.37
CA GLY A 151 -0.78 -15.28 -3.55
C GLY A 151 -0.48 -14.54 -4.86
N GLY A 152 -1.52 -14.42 -5.70
CA GLY A 152 -1.45 -13.78 -7.00
C GLY A 152 -1.52 -12.25 -6.99
N THR A 153 -1.56 -11.61 -5.82
CA THR A 153 -1.81 -10.17 -5.68
C THR A 153 -0.64 -9.45 -5.02
N ILE A 154 -0.25 -8.29 -5.56
CA ILE A 154 0.72 -7.37 -4.94
C ILE A 154 0.12 -5.97 -4.86
N GLU A 155 0.28 -5.32 -3.70
CA GLU A 155 -0.05 -3.92 -3.48
C GLU A 155 1.17 -3.16 -2.96
N THR A 156 1.29 -1.90 -3.37
CA THR A 156 2.25 -0.96 -2.81
C THR A 156 1.56 0.19 -2.11
N TYR A 157 2.19 0.75 -1.09
CA TYR A 157 1.67 1.88 -0.31
C TYR A 157 2.71 2.94 -0.08
N LEU A 158 2.21 4.16 0.03
CA LEU A 158 2.93 5.34 0.46
C LEU A 158 2.12 6.03 1.56
N VAL A 159 2.68 7.08 2.15
CA VAL A 159 2.01 7.86 3.19
C VAL A 159 1.50 9.17 2.59
N SER A 160 0.30 9.61 2.97
CA SER A 160 -0.22 10.90 2.56
C SER A 160 0.66 12.06 3.07
N ALA A 161 0.62 13.20 2.38
CA ALA A 161 1.46 14.36 2.74
C ALA A 161 1.23 14.90 4.15
N ASP A 162 -0.01 14.80 4.63
CA ASP A 162 -0.40 15.15 6.01
C ASP A 162 0.02 14.09 7.04
N GLY A 163 0.47 12.91 6.61
CA GLY A 163 0.82 11.81 7.49
C GLY A 163 -0.39 11.16 8.15
N GLU A 164 -1.60 11.30 7.60
CA GLU A 164 -2.83 10.86 8.26
C GLU A 164 -3.31 9.46 7.84
N ARG A 165 -2.85 8.95 6.70
CA ARG A 165 -3.26 7.65 6.14
C ARG A 165 -2.21 7.01 5.23
N LEU A 166 -2.33 5.70 5.07
CA LEU A 166 -1.74 4.99 3.94
C LEU A 166 -2.53 5.27 2.66
N VAL A 167 -1.81 5.40 1.55
CA VAL A 167 -2.39 5.55 0.21
C VAL A 167 -1.85 4.43 -0.65
N GLN A 168 -2.76 3.64 -1.21
CA GLN A 168 -2.41 2.59 -2.15
C GLN A 168 -1.86 3.22 -3.43
N LYS A 169 -0.66 2.79 -3.80
CA LYS A 169 0.12 3.35 -4.89
C LYS A 169 -0.03 2.51 -6.15
N ASP A 170 0.18 1.21 -6.06
CA ASP A 170 -0.02 0.28 -7.17
C ASP A 170 -0.72 -1.00 -6.68
N TYR A 171 -1.45 -1.65 -7.57
CA TYR A 171 -2.11 -2.94 -7.36
C TYR A 171 -2.00 -3.75 -8.63
N ALA A 172 -1.66 -5.03 -8.50
CA ALA A 172 -1.70 -5.97 -9.61
C ALA A 172 -2.08 -7.36 -9.12
N ASP A 173 -2.93 -8.03 -9.89
CA ASP A 173 -3.35 -9.41 -9.66
C ASP A 173 -3.13 -10.24 -10.92
N ILE A 174 -2.27 -11.27 -10.81
CA ILE A 174 -1.89 -12.14 -11.92
C ILE A 174 -3.04 -13.07 -12.36
N ASN A 175 -3.94 -13.43 -11.44
CA ASN A 175 -5.02 -14.37 -11.71
C ASN A 175 -6.15 -13.69 -12.48
N THR A 176 -6.50 -12.46 -12.10
CA THR A 176 -7.54 -11.68 -12.77
C THR A 176 -7.01 -10.87 -13.95
N LYS A 177 -5.69 -10.67 -14.01
CA LYS A 177 -5.03 -9.75 -14.96
C LYS A 177 -5.63 -8.35 -14.87
N LEU A 178 -5.96 -7.92 -13.65
CA LEU A 178 -6.43 -6.58 -13.32
C LEU A 178 -5.41 -5.88 -12.43
N GLY A 179 -5.38 -4.56 -12.52
CA GLY A 179 -4.47 -3.76 -11.72
C GLY A 179 -4.75 -2.26 -11.84
N PHE A 180 -3.99 -1.47 -11.11
CA PHE A 180 -3.91 -0.04 -11.33
C PHE A 180 -2.57 0.54 -10.89
N THR A 181 -2.27 1.73 -11.40
CA THR A 181 -1.22 2.60 -10.88
C THR A 181 -1.84 3.92 -10.43
N ASN A 182 -1.41 4.45 -9.30
CA ASN A 182 -1.81 5.75 -8.79
C ASN A 182 -0.63 6.72 -8.90
N SER A 183 -0.77 7.86 -9.56
CA SER A 183 0.32 8.83 -9.68
C SER A 183 0.39 9.86 -8.54
N SER A 184 -0.55 9.85 -7.59
CA SER A 184 -0.60 10.83 -6.52
C SER A 184 -0.65 10.24 -5.11
N ASN A 185 -0.04 10.99 -4.18
CA ASN A 185 -0.06 10.69 -2.76
C ASN A 185 -1.34 11.15 -2.04
N LYS A 186 -2.34 11.65 -2.77
CA LYS A 186 -3.65 12.04 -2.23
C LYS A 186 -4.69 10.93 -2.39
N GLY A 187 -4.32 9.80 -3.00
CA GLY A 187 -5.30 8.76 -3.37
C GLY A 187 -6.24 9.24 -4.47
N THR A 188 -5.72 10.05 -5.38
CA THR A 188 -6.38 10.55 -6.59
C THR A 188 -5.42 10.34 -7.75
N GLY A 189 -5.89 10.07 -8.97
CA GLY A 189 -5.01 9.78 -10.11
C GLY A 189 -4.75 8.28 -10.34
N TYR A 190 -5.75 7.45 -10.01
CA TYR A 190 -5.74 6.04 -10.39
C TYR A 190 -5.89 5.90 -11.90
N LYS A 191 -5.07 5.04 -12.49
CA LYS A 191 -5.15 4.57 -13.87
C LYS A 191 -5.24 3.06 -13.86
N SER A 192 -6.34 2.52 -14.36
CA SER A 192 -6.52 1.07 -14.51
C SER A 192 -5.49 0.48 -15.48
N VAL A 193 -5.07 -0.75 -15.21
CA VAL A 193 -4.31 -1.59 -16.13
C VAL A 193 -4.98 -2.95 -16.21
N ASN A 194 -5.02 -3.55 -17.40
CA ASN A 194 -5.68 -4.83 -17.63
C ASN A 194 -4.89 -5.73 -18.59
N GLY A 195 -5.25 -7.01 -18.62
CA GLY A 195 -4.66 -8.02 -19.49
C GLY A 195 -3.13 -8.07 -19.36
N TYR A 196 -2.44 -8.05 -20.50
CA TYR A 196 -0.97 -8.10 -20.56
C TYR A 196 -0.28 -6.96 -19.78
N SER A 197 -0.90 -5.77 -19.70
CA SER A 197 -0.32 -4.64 -18.97
C SER A 197 -0.36 -4.85 -17.45
N ALA A 198 -1.44 -5.46 -16.94
CA ALA A 198 -1.54 -5.81 -15.51
C ALA A 198 -0.56 -6.93 -15.14
N GLU A 199 -0.40 -7.92 -16.01
CA GLU A 199 0.58 -9.00 -15.85
C GLU A 199 2.02 -8.46 -15.83
N LYS A 200 2.36 -7.55 -16.75
CA LYS A 200 3.66 -6.88 -16.75
C LYS A 200 3.88 -6.05 -15.48
N LEU A 201 2.85 -5.36 -14.99
CA LEU A 201 2.92 -4.64 -13.71
C LEU A 201 3.15 -5.61 -12.55
N TYR A 202 2.45 -6.75 -12.50
CA TYR A 202 2.62 -7.77 -11.47
C TYR A 202 4.06 -8.25 -11.39
N TYR A 203 4.66 -8.67 -12.52
CA TYR A 203 6.04 -9.18 -12.51
C TYR A 203 7.07 -8.10 -12.15
N LYS A 204 6.84 -6.85 -12.55
CA LYS A 204 7.67 -5.73 -12.10
C LYS A 204 7.61 -5.57 -10.58
N LEU A 205 6.40 -5.55 -10.01
CA LEU A 205 6.24 -5.39 -8.56
C LEU A 205 6.77 -6.61 -7.79
N LEU A 206 6.68 -7.81 -8.36
CA LEU A 206 7.19 -9.04 -7.77
C LEU A 206 8.73 -9.04 -7.69
N ASP A 207 9.41 -8.62 -8.75
CA ASP A 207 10.87 -8.46 -8.74
C ASP A 207 11.32 -7.45 -7.67
N GLU A 208 10.62 -6.31 -7.61
CA GLU A 208 10.89 -5.30 -6.58
C GLU A 208 10.63 -5.83 -5.17
N PHE A 209 9.57 -6.61 -4.98
CA PHE A 209 9.14 -7.18 -3.70
C PHE A 209 10.20 -8.10 -3.09
N TRP A 210 10.78 -9.03 -3.86
CA TRP A 210 11.76 -9.99 -3.31
C TRP A 210 13.03 -9.32 -2.77
N GLY A 211 13.38 -8.14 -3.29
CA GLY A 211 14.47 -7.32 -2.77
C GLY A 211 14.07 -6.34 -1.66
N SER A 212 12.84 -6.40 -1.13
CA SER A 212 12.27 -5.36 -0.26
C SER A 212 12.07 -5.77 1.21
N THR A 213 12.24 -7.04 1.59
CA THR A 213 11.87 -7.52 2.94
C THR A 213 12.43 -6.65 4.07
N ILE A 214 11.57 -6.21 4.99
CA ILE A 214 11.96 -5.40 6.16
C ILE A 214 12.67 -6.28 7.19
N HIS A 215 13.71 -5.73 7.83
CA HIS A 215 14.39 -6.38 8.96
C HIS A 215 14.05 -5.60 10.23
N PHE A 216 13.25 -6.21 11.10
CA PHE A 216 12.83 -5.57 12.35
C PHE A 216 13.91 -5.69 13.43
N LYS A 217 14.17 -4.58 14.13
CA LYS A 217 14.93 -4.58 15.38
C LYS A 217 14.01 -5.03 16.51
N ILE A 218 14.43 -6.03 17.28
CA ILE A 218 13.68 -6.49 18.45
C ILE A 218 13.96 -5.58 19.64
N ARG A 219 12.91 -5.28 20.40
CA ARG A 219 13.02 -4.67 21.72
C ARG A 219 13.14 -5.72 22.82
#